data_AF-A0A7W6RBL2-F1
#
_entry.id   AF-A0A7W6RBL2-F1
#
_cell.length_a   1.000
_cell.length_b   1.000
_cell.length_c   1.000
_cell.angle_alpha   90.00
_cell.angle_beta   90.00
_cell.angle_gamma   90.00
#
_symmetry.space_group_name_H-M   'P 1'
#
loop_
_entity.id
_entity.type
_entity.pdbx_description
1 polymer ?
#
loop_
_entity_poly.entity_id
_entity_poly.type
_entity_poly.pdbx_seq_one_letter_code
_entity_poly.pdbx_strand_id
1 'polypeptide(L)'
;MSRSSPPPRSPEPAPDSASPPEDPHKAAEGTIRTSLDRVIARAADGIAWLVFIAMAISVFEVIMRYVFNAPTSWAHESTVMLIAALFALGGPVALARDKHIRVRVIYDSVSPRVRHWLDLFNNTIVVLFCGGMSYAAWQLFYRASHSPTGVWQLERSGTSWNPPFPAMTKGLILFAVALMTVQAVLHLIQTLRARPARPDGEDR
;
A
#
# COMPACT_ATOMS: atom_id res chain seq x y z
N MET A 1 12.17 55.38 58.40
CA MET A 1 11.26 54.60 57.52
C MET A 1 11.83 54.62 56.11
N SER A 2 12.61 53.60 55.73
CA SER A 2 13.16 53.47 54.37
C SER A 2 12.55 52.23 53.74
N ARG A 3 11.66 52.41 52.76
CA ARG A 3 11.03 51.32 52.02
C ARG A 3 11.98 50.91 50.89
N SER A 4 12.55 49.72 50.98
CA SER A 4 13.33 49.10 49.92
C SER A 4 12.41 48.75 48.74
N SER A 5 12.70 49.30 47.55
CA SER A 5 12.03 48.92 46.31
C SER A 5 12.34 47.46 45.93
N PRO A 6 11.39 46.70 45.38
CA PRO A 6 11.64 45.34 44.89
C PRO A 6 12.49 45.35 43.61
N PRO A 7 13.30 44.31 43.36
CA PRO A 7 14.16 44.22 42.17
C PRO A 7 13.34 44.03 40.88
N PRO A 8 13.89 44.43 39.72
CA PRO A 8 13.22 44.28 38.42
C PRO A 8 13.02 42.81 38.05
N ARG A 9 11.83 42.46 37.56
CA ARG A 9 11.50 41.11 37.07
C ARG A 9 12.40 40.78 35.87
N SER A 10 13.04 39.63 35.90
CA SER A 10 13.73 39.06 34.74
C SER A 10 12.73 38.86 33.58
N PRO A 11 13.17 39.00 32.32
CA PRO A 11 12.32 38.75 31.16
C PRO A 11 11.84 37.29 31.19
N GLU A 12 10.54 37.10 31.03
CA GLU A 12 9.91 35.81 30.84
C GLU A 12 10.56 35.09 29.64
N PRO A 13 10.98 33.82 29.76
CA PRO A 13 11.50 33.09 28.61
C PRO A 13 10.40 33.00 27.55
N ALA A 14 10.74 33.39 26.32
CA ALA A 14 9.83 33.33 25.18
C ALA A 14 9.22 31.91 25.08
N PRO A 15 7.92 31.78 24.79
CA PRO A 15 7.29 30.48 24.62
C PRO A 15 8.06 29.72 23.54
N ASP A 16 8.44 28.49 23.90
CA ASP A 16 9.17 27.54 23.08
C ASP A 16 8.80 27.67 21.60
N SER A 17 9.83 27.77 20.77
CA SER A 17 9.75 27.62 19.33
C SER A 17 9.01 26.33 19.00
N ALA A 18 7.70 26.44 18.76
CA ALA A 18 6.91 25.38 18.20
C ALA A 18 7.63 24.93 16.92
N SER A 19 8.09 23.68 16.92
CA SER A 19 8.59 22.98 15.74
C SER A 19 7.68 23.33 14.56
N PRO A 20 8.22 23.67 13.37
CA PRO A 20 7.39 23.92 12.20
C PRO A 20 6.40 22.77 12.05
N PRO A 21 5.12 23.03 11.72
CA PRO A 21 4.14 21.96 11.56
C PRO A 21 4.72 20.96 10.57
N GLU A 22 4.89 19.70 11.01
CA GLU A 22 5.30 18.62 10.13
C GLU A 22 4.36 18.65 8.93
N ASP A 23 4.93 18.86 7.74
CA ASP A 23 4.17 18.92 6.50
C ASP A 23 3.19 17.73 6.45
N PRO A 24 1.87 17.95 6.43
CA PRO A 24 0.89 16.88 6.47
C PRO A 24 1.07 15.89 5.30
N HIS A 25 1.69 16.33 4.20
CA HIS A 25 2.07 15.45 3.10
C HIS A 25 3.19 14.46 3.48
N LYS A 26 4.20 14.89 4.27
CA LYS A 26 5.26 14.00 4.79
C LYS A 26 4.76 13.06 5.88
N ALA A 27 3.85 13.50 6.74
CA ALA A 27 3.22 12.62 7.74
C ALA A 27 2.36 11.50 7.10
N ALA A 28 1.87 11.73 5.87
CA ALA A 28 1.16 10.75 5.06
C ALA A 28 2.08 9.79 4.30
N GLU A 29 3.35 10.15 4.07
CA GLU A 29 4.39 9.26 3.54
C GLU A 29 4.85 8.32 4.66
N GLY A 30 4.17 7.18 4.82
CA GLY A 30 4.60 6.19 5.80
C GLY A 30 6.03 5.69 5.49
N THR A 31 6.72 5.25 6.54
CA THR A 31 8.17 5.00 6.52
C THR A 31 8.55 3.98 5.46
N ILE A 32 9.23 4.44 4.39
CA ILE A 32 9.78 3.57 3.34
C ILE A 32 10.97 2.79 3.92
N ARG A 33 10.84 1.47 4.06
CA ARG A 33 11.82 0.62 4.75
C ARG A 33 12.85 -0.04 3.83
N THR A 34 12.48 -0.32 2.58
CA THR A 34 13.36 -0.99 1.61
C THR A 34 13.53 -0.21 0.31
N SER A 35 14.56 -0.55 -0.46
CA SER A 35 14.73 -0.04 -1.84
C SER A 35 13.58 -0.47 -2.74
N LEU A 36 13.05 -1.69 -2.54
CA LEU A 36 11.88 -2.21 -3.25
C LEU A 36 10.64 -1.34 -2.99
N ASP A 37 10.38 -1.00 -1.72
CA ASP A 37 9.25 -0.13 -1.35
C ASP A 37 9.34 1.24 -2.01
N ARG A 38 10.55 1.78 -2.16
CA ARG A 38 10.77 3.06 -2.84
C ARG A 38 10.44 2.99 -4.33
N VAL A 39 10.81 1.88 -4.99
CA VAL A 39 10.48 1.67 -6.41
C VAL A 39 8.97 1.53 -6.58
N ILE A 40 8.32 0.75 -5.71
CA ILE A 40 6.86 0.54 -5.74
C ILE A 40 6.11 1.86 -5.48
N ALA A 41 6.54 2.64 -4.49
CA ALA A 41 5.93 3.92 -4.16
C ALA A 41 6.01 4.93 -5.32
N ARG A 42 7.14 4.96 -6.06
CA ARG A 42 7.28 5.80 -7.25
C ARG A 42 6.48 5.29 -8.44
N ALA A 43 6.46 3.97 -8.64
CA ALA A 43 5.64 3.36 -9.68
C ALA A 43 4.14 3.66 -9.45
N ALA A 44 3.72 3.76 -8.19
CA ALA A 44 2.34 4.10 -7.82
C ALA A 44 1.89 5.44 -8.39
N ASP A 45 2.76 6.45 -8.41
CA ASP A 45 2.43 7.78 -8.92
C ASP A 45 2.16 7.74 -10.44
N GLY A 46 2.89 6.89 -11.17
CA GLY A 46 2.61 6.61 -12.58
C GLY A 46 1.34 5.79 -12.79
N ILE A 47 1.15 4.74 -11.98
CA ILE A 47 -0.03 3.86 -12.03
C ILE A 47 -1.32 4.63 -11.72
N ALA A 48 -1.27 5.64 -10.84
CA ALA A 48 -2.42 6.48 -10.51
C ALA A 48 -3.04 7.14 -11.75
N TRP A 49 -2.25 7.46 -12.78
CA TRP A 49 -2.78 8.01 -14.04
C TRP A 49 -3.72 7.08 -14.80
N LEU A 50 -3.66 5.75 -14.55
CA LEU A 50 -4.59 4.81 -15.17
C LEU A 50 -6.04 5.10 -14.81
N VAL A 51 -6.31 5.75 -13.67
CA VAL A 51 -7.68 6.13 -13.28
C VAL A 51 -8.26 7.19 -14.23
N PHE A 52 -7.43 8.14 -14.68
CA PHE A 52 -7.84 9.16 -15.63
C PHE A 52 -8.07 8.56 -17.03
N ILE A 53 -7.26 7.57 -17.41
CA ILE A 53 -7.46 6.82 -18.65
C ILE A 53 -8.78 6.04 -18.60
N ALA A 54 -9.06 5.34 -17.50
CA ALA A 54 -10.32 4.63 -17.30
C ALA A 54 -11.53 5.58 -17.34
N MET A 55 -11.42 6.76 -16.73
CA MET A 55 -12.43 7.82 -16.80
C MET A 55 -12.62 8.30 -18.24
N ALA A 56 -11.55 8.58 -18.98
CA ALA A 56 -11.62 9.03 -20.36
C ALA A 56 -12.31 8.01 -21.28
N ILE A 57 -11.98 6.71 -21.13
CA ILE A 57 -12.65 5.62 -21.86
C ILE A 57 -14.14 5.57 -21.51
N SER A 58 -14.49 5.74 -20.24
CA SER A 58 -15.88 5.74 -19.79
C SER A 58 -16.68 6.92 -20.37
N VAL A 59 -16.11 8.13 -20.36
CA VAL A 59 -16.73 9.31 -20.96
C VAL A 59 -16.88 9.14 -22.47
N PHE A 60 -15.86 8.60 -23.13
CA PHE A 60 -15.92 8.28 -24.56
C PHE A 60 -17.07 7.32 -24.88
N GLU A 61 -17.24 6.24 -24.11
CA GLU A 61 -18.34 5.29 -24.33
C GLU A 61 -19.72 5.93 -24.13
N VAL A 62 -19.87 6.79 -23.12
CA VAL A 62 -21.12 7.54 -22.90
C VAL A 62 -21.43 8.43 -24.11
N ILE A 63 -20.45 9.15 -24.63
CA ILE A 63 -20.63 9.99 -25.83
C ILE A 63 -21.02 9.13 -27.03
N MET A 64 -20.28 8.05 -27.30
CA MET A 64 -20.55 7.15 -28.43
C MET A 64 -21.95 6.54 -28.36
N ARG A 65 -22.39 6.14 -27.17
CA ARG A 65 -23.69 5.51 -26.96
C ARG A 65 -24.85 6.49 -27.07
N TYR A 66 -24.75 7.66 -26.43
CA TYR A 66 -25.90 8.57 -26.30
C TYR A 66 -25.94 9.68 -27.35
N VAL A 67 -24.79 10.08 -27.91
CA VAL A 67 -24.74 11.10 -28.97
C VAL A 67 -24.75 10.46 -30.34
N PHE A 68 -23.95 9.41 -30.54
CA PHE A 68 -23.76 8.78 -31.85
C PHE A 68 -24.57 7.48 -32.05
N ASN A 69 -25.26 7.00 -31.02
CA ASN A 69 -26.00 5.73 -31.03
C ASN A 69 -25.16 4.54 -31.52
N ALA A 70 -23.86 4.56 -31.23
CA ALA A 70 -22.86 3.60 -31.71
C ALA A 70 -22.06 3.03 -30.52
N PRO A 71 -22.66 2.12 -29.71
CA PRO A 71 -22.00 1.58 -28.52
C PRO A 71 -20.74 0.79 -28.88
N THR A 72 -19.70 0.89 -28.05
CA THR A 72 -18.46 0.14 -28.30
C THR A 72 -18.40 -1.16 -27.50
N SER A 73 -17.87 -2.21 -28.13
CA SER A 73 -17.75 -3.53 -27.51
C SER A 73 -16.59 -3.63 -26.52
N TRP A 74 -15.59 -2.76 -26.61
CA TRP A 74 -14.32 -2.86 -25.86
C TRP A 74 -14.23 -1.95 -24.63
N ALA A 75 -14.95 -0.83 -24.60
CA ALA A 75 -14.74 0.21 -23.59
C ALA A 75 -15.08 -0.24 -22.17
N HIS A 76 -16.17 -0.99 -22.00
CA HIS A 76 -16.58 -1.50 -20.69
C HIS A 76 -15.53 -2.44 -20.10
N GLU A 77 -15.09 -3.44 -20.85
CA GLU A 77 -14.11 -4.43 -20.39
C GLU A 77 -12.74 -3.79 -20.15
N SER A 78 -12.33 -2.83 -20.99
CA SER A 78 -11.08 -2.09 -20.80
C SER A 78 -11.10 -1.28 -19.51
N THR A 79 -12.21 -0.62 -19.21
CA THR A 79 -12.38 0.13 -17.96
C THR A 79 -12.31 -0.80 -16.75
N VAL A 80 -13.05 -1.91 -16.78
CA VAL A 80 -13.03 -2.91 -15.69
C VAL A 80 -11.62 -3.45 -15.45
N MET A 81 -10.89 -3.77 -16.52
CA MET A 81 -9.51 -4.25 -16.44
C MET A 81 -8.57 -3.21 -15.81
N LEU A 82 -8.68 -1.93 -16.19
CA LEU A 82 -7.87 -0.84 -15.62
C LEU A 82 -8.17 -0.63 -14.13
N ILE A 83 -9.44 -0.65 -13.75
CA ILE A 83 -9.83 -0.50 -12.34
C ILE A 83 -9.39 -1.71 -11.50
N ALA A 84 -9.51 -2.93 -12.04
CA ALA A 84 -9.02 -4.13 -11.38
C ALA A 84 -7.50 -4.09 -11.19
N ALA A 85 -6.76 -3.57 -12.17
CA ALA A 85 -5.32 -3.38 -12.08
C ALA A 85 -4.93 -2.38 -10.99
N LEU A 86 -5.61 -1.24 -10.92
CA LEU A 86 -5.42 -0.25 -9.86
C LEU A 86 -5.67 -0.84 -8.48
N PHE A 87 -6.73 -1.61 -8.33
CA PHE A 87 -7.08 -2.24 -7.06
C PHE A 87 -6.05 -3.29 -6.63
N ALA A 88 -5.63 -4.16 -7.55
CA ALA A 88 -4.62 -5.19 -7.28
C ALA A 88 -3.28 -4.56 -6.87
N LEU A 89 -2.83 -3.52 -7.57
CA LEU A 89 -1.55 -2.85 -7.30
C LEU A 89 -1.61 -1.93 -6.07
N GLY A 90 -2.80 -1.54 -5.61
CA GLY A 90 -2.98 -0.75 -4.39
C GLY A 90 -2.47 -1.45 -3.12
N GLY A 91 -2.55 -2.79 -3.06
CA GLY A 91 -2.04 -3.59 -1.95
C GLY A 91 -0.53 -3.44 -1.72
N PRO A 92 0.33 -3.77 -2.71
CA PRO A 92 1.78 -3.54 -2.64
C PRO A 92 2.17 -2.11 -2.27
N VAL A 93 1.45 -1.11 -2.80
CA VAL A 93 1.70 0.31 -2.51
C VAL A 93 1.36 0.65 -1.05
N ALA A 94 0.26 0.13 -0.53
CA ALA A 94 -0.11 0.31 0.88
C ALA A 94 0.92 -0.34 1.82
N LEU A 95 1.43 -1.52 1.46
CA LEU A 95 2.47 -2.22 2.21
C LEU A 95 3.81 -1.48 2.15
N ALA A 96 4.19 -0.96 0.97
CA ALA A 96 5.40 -0.16 0.77
C ALA A 96 5.43 1.10 1.66
N ARG A 97 4.26 1.67 1.92
CA ARG A 97 4.07 2.86 2.76
C ARG A 97 3.82 2.52 4.23
N ASP A 98 4.05 1.27 4.69
CA ASP A 98 3.85 0.82 6.08
C ASP A 98 2.43 1.15 6.64
N LYS A 99 1.43 1.20 5.75
CA LYS A 99 0.01 1.45 6.10
C LYS A 99 -0.82 0.18 6.16
N HIS A 100 -0.24 -0.97 5.81
CA HIS A 100 -0.96 -2.24 5.79
C HIS A 100 -1.01 -2.83 7.21
N ILE A 101 -2.19 -2.77 7.84
CA ILE A 101 -2.49 -3.42 9.14
C ILE A 101 -1.61 -2.91 10.30
N ARG A 102 -1.37 -1.59 10.40
CA ARG A 102 -0.71 -0.98 11.57
C ARG A 102 -1.67 -0.11 12.37
N VAL A 103 -2.05 -0.56 13.55
CA VAL A 103 -2.91 0.21 14.48
C VAL A 103 -2.06 1.20 15.27
N ARG A 104 -1.86 2.40 14.71
CA ARG A 104 -0.97 3.44 15.29
C ARG A 104 -1.22 3.70 16.78
N VAL A 105 -2.50 3.76 17.20
CA VAL A 105 -2.89 4.00 18.61
C VAL A 105 -2.25 3.01 19.59
N ILE A 106 -2.20 1.72 19.23
CA ILE A 106 -1.59 0.70 20.08
C ILE A 106 -0.07 0.91 20.13
N TYR A 107 0.54 1.20 18.98
CA TYR A 107 1.98 1.42 18.85
C TYR A 107 2.49 2.65 19.60
N ASP A 108 1.66 3.69 19.72
CA ASP A 108 2.02 4.94 20.40
C ASP A 108 1.90 4.82 21.93
N SER A 109 1.11 3.85 22.43
CA SER A 109 0.88 3.63 23.86
C SER A 109 1.85 2.64 24.55
N VAL A 110 2.70 1.95 23.79
CA VAL A 110 3.53 0.84 24.31
C VAL A 110 5.02 1.18 24.37
N SER A 111 5.74 0.51 25.27
CA SER A 111 7.20 0.67 25.40
C SER A 111 7.95 0.17 24.15
N PRO A 112 9.18 0.66 23.88
CA PRO A 112 9.95 0.31 22.68
C PRO A 112 10.17 -1.20 22.48
N ARG A 113 10.21 -1.98 23.57
CA ARG A 113 10.37 -3.44 23.51
C ARG A 113 9.10 -4.17 23.13
N VAL A 114 7.97 -3.75 23.71
CA VAL A 114 6.66 -4.31 23.36
C VAL A 114 6.36 -3.96 21.90
N ARG A 115 6.68 -2.74 21.48
CA ARG A 115 6.60 -2.33 20.07
C ARG A 115 7.37 -3.26 19.13
N HIS A 116 8.60 -3.64 19.48
CA HIS A 116 9.41 -4.55 18.68
C HIS A 116 8.77 -5.95 18.55
N TRP A 117 8.25 -6.50 19.65
CA TRP A 117 7.54 -7.79 19.62
C TRP A 117 6.24 -7.71 18.81
N LEU A 118 5.49 -6.61 18.91
CA LEU A 118 4.30 -6.37 18.10
C LEU A 118 4.65 -6.26 16.61
N ASP A 119 5.73 -5.57 16.26
CA ASP A 119 6.23 -5.47 14.88
C ASP A 119 6.60 -6.87 14.34
N LEU A 120 7.26 -7.70 15.16
CA LEU A 120 7.64 -9.05 14.77
C LEU A 120 6.42 -9.96 14.55
N PHE A 121 5.46 -9.92 15.48
CA PHE A 121 4.21 -10.66 15.37
C PHE A 121 3.40 -10.24 14.14
N ASN A 122 3.22 -8.93 13.95
CA ASN A 122 2.51 -8.38 12.81
C ASN A 122 3.15 -8.80 11.49
N ASN A 123 4.47 -8.61 11.35
CA ASN A 123 5.18 -8.96 10.13
C ASN A 123 5.11 -10.46 9.84
N THR A 124 5.14 -11.30 10.87
CA THR A 124 4.99 -12.75 10.72
C THR A 124 3.60 -13.12 10.18
N ILE A 125 2.54 -12.54 10.73
CA ILE A 125 1.17 -12.75 10.23
C ILE A 125 1.03 -12.28 8.80
N VAL A 126 1.56 -11.09 8.47
CA VAL A 126 1.49 -10.55 7.10
C VAL A 126 2.20 -11.48 6.12
N VAL A 127 3.37 -12.03 6.47
CA VAL A 127 4.08 -13.01 5.63
C VAL A 127 3.23 -14.26 5.42
N LEU A 128 2.66 -14.83 6.48
CA LEU A 128 1.83 -16.05 6.38
C LEU A 128 0.58 -15.80 5.54
N PHE A 129 -0.11 -14.70 5.77
CA PHE A 129 -1.32 -14.31 5.03
C PHE A 129 -1.00 -14.06 3.55
N CYS A 130 0.03 -13.25 3.26
CA CYS A 130 0.43 -12.97 1.88
C CYS A 130 0.94 -14.24 1.19
N GLY A 131 1.67 -15.13 1.88
CA GLY A 131 2.10 -16.41 1.33
C GLY A 131 0.93 -17.32 0.97
N GLY A 132 -0.06 -17.44 1.86
CA GLY A 132 -1.29 -18.19 1.59
C GLY A 132 -2.11 -17.60 0.43
N MET A 133 -2.24 -16.27 0.38
CA MET A 133 -2.89 -15.56 -0.73
C MET A 133 -2.16 -15.75 -2.05
N SER A 134 -0.83 -15.73 -2.04
CA SER A 134 0.00 -16.03 -3.23
C SER A 134 -0.22 -17.45 -3.74
N TYR A 135 -0.34 -18.44 -2.84
CA TYR A 135 -0.70 -19.80 -3.24
C TYR A 135 -2.11 -19.88 -3.83
N ALA A 136 -3.10 -19.23 -3.21
CA ALA A 136 -4.47 -19.19 -3.74
C ALA A 136 -4.54 -18.49 -5.10
N ALA A 137 -3.83 -17.37 -5.27
CA ALA A 137 -3.75 -16.63 -6.52
C ALA A 137 -3.05 -17.45 -7.61
N TRP A 138 -2.02 -18.23 -7.25
CA TRP A 138 -1.38 -19.16 -8.18
C TRP A 138 -2.36 -20.22 -8.69
N GLN A 139 -3.13 -20.84 -7.79
CA GLN A 139 -4.17 -21.81 -8.17
C GLN A 139 -5.22 -21.18 -9.09
N LEU A 140 -5.64 -19.95 -8.78
CA LEU A 140 -6.63 -19.21 -9.58
C LEU A 140 -6.10 -18.86 -10.97
N PHE A 141 -4.85 -18.40 -11.07
CA PHE A 141 -4.20 -18.10 -12.34
C PHE A 141 -3.96 -19.37 -13.16
N TYR A 142 -3.48 -20.45 -12.53
CA TYR A 142 -3.22 -21.71 -13.20
C TYR A 142 -4.48 -22.29 -13.85
N ARG A 143 -5.60 -22.29 -13.12
CA ARG A 143 -6.92 -22.69 -13.66
C ARG A 143 -7.40 -21.78 -14.79
N ALA A 144 -7.01 -20.51 -14.75
CA ALA A 144 -7.38 -19.54 -15.77
C ALA A 144 -6.47 -19.54 -17.00
N SER A 145 -5.28 -20.14 -16.91
CA SER A 145 -4.32 -20.23 -18.01
C SER A 145 -4.20 -21.63 -18.61
N HIS A 146 -4.76 -22.66 -17.95
CA HIS A 146 -4.75 -24.03 -18.43
C HIS A 146 -6.15 -24.62 -18.50
N SER A 147 -6.45 -25.28 -19.63
CA SER A 147 -7.59 -26.18 -19.76
C SER A 147 -7.50 -27.33 -18.74
N PRO A 148 -8.63 -27.99 -18.37
CA PRO A 148 -8.60 -29.23 -17.59
C PRO A 148 -7.69 -30.33 -18.18
N THR A 149 -7.41 -30.27 -19.49
CA THR A 149 -6.48 -31.17 -20.19
C THR A 149 -5.01 -30.72 -20.17
N GLY A 150 -4.68 -29.63 -19.47
CA GLY A 150 -3.31 -29.12 -19.32
C GLY A 150 -2.80 -28.27 -20.48
N VAL A 151 -3.65 -27.98 -21.48
CA VAL A 151 -3.28 -27.11 -22.62
C VAL A 151 -3.28 -25.65 -22.18
N TRP A 152 -2.25 -24.90 -22.57
CA TRP A 152 -2.17 -23.46 -22.31
C TRP A 152 -3.28 -22.73 -23.08
N GLN A 153 -4.25 -22.19 -22.35
CA GLN A 153 -5.39 -21.45 -22.87
C GLN A 153 -5.86 -20.45 -21.83
N LEU A 154 -5.78 -19.17 -22.18
CA LEU A 154 -6.28 -18.08 -21.35
C LEU A 154 -7.81 -18.07 -21.38
N GLU A 155 -8.42 -18.11 -20.20
CA GLU A 155 -9.84 -17.80 -20.02
C GLU A 155 -10.17 -16.45 -20.66
N ARG A 156 -11.24 -16.44 -21.45
CA ARG A 156 -11.76 -15.25 -22.10
C ARG A 156 -13.09 -14.85 -21.51
N SER A 157 -13.45 -13.57 -21.67
CA SER A 157 -14.63 -12.99 -21.04
C SER A 157 -15.97 -13.52 -21.55
N GLY A 158 -16.01 -14.15 -22.73
CA GLY A 158 -17.27 -14.64 -23.32
C GLY A 158 -18.21 -13.53 -23.79
N THR A 159 -17.75 -12.28 -23.79
CA THR A 159 -18.48 -11.10 -24.29
C THR A 159 -18.36 -10.96 -25.80
N SER A 160 -19.00 -9.94 -26.37
CA SER A 160 -18.88 -9.64 -27.80
C SER A 160 -17.46 -9.31 -28.25
N TRP A 161 -16.62 -8.73 -27.39
CA TRP A 161 -15.21 -8.44 -27.70
C TRP A 161 -14.29 -9.62 -27.37
N ASN A 162 -14.67 -10.42 -26.36
CA ASN A 162 -14.00 -11.65 -25.93
C ASN A 162 -12.47 -11.57 -25.70
N PRO A 163 -11.91 -10.52 -25.08
CA PRO A 163 -10.50 -10.48 -24.72
C PRO A 163 -10.17 -11.52 -23.62
N PRO A 164 -8.89 -11.94 -23.51
CA PRO A 164 -8.40 -12.78 -22.41
C PRO A 164 -8.22 -12.02 -21.08
N PHE A 165 -9.04 -10.98 -20.84
CA PHE A 165 -8.87 -10.09 -19.69
C PHE A 165 -9.06 -10.79 -18.32
N PRO A 166 -9.96 -11.77 -18.13
CA PRO A 166 -10.12 -12.42 -16.82
C PRO A 166 -8.85 -13.16 -16.39
N ALA A 167 -8.21 -13.88 -17.33
CA ALA A 167 -6.96 -14.57 -17.07
C ALA A 167 -5.81 -13.56 -16.81
N MET A 168 -5.74 -12.47 -17.58
CA MET A 168 -4.76 -11.40 -17.36
C MET A 168 -4.93 -10.74 -15.98
N THR A 169 -6.17 -10.51 -15.56
CA THR A 169 -6.49 -9.91 -14.24
C THR A 169 -6.07 -10.84 -13.10
N LYS A 170 -6.33 -12.15 -13.22
CA LYS A 170 -5.89 -13.15 -12.24
C LYS A 170 -4.37 -13.24 -12.18
N GLY A 171 -3.68 -13.14 -13.31
CA GLY A 171 -2.23 -13.07 -13.37
C GLY A 171 -1.67 -11.81 -12.70
N LEU A 172 -2.35 -10.66 -12.87
CA LEU A 172 -1.98 -9.41 -12.21
C LEU A 172 -2.19 -9.47 -10.69
N ILE A 173 -3.28 -10.09 -10.23
CA ILE A 173 -3.52 -10.35 -8.81
C ILE A 173 -2.39 -11.20 -8.25
N LEU A 174 -2.04 -12.32 -8.91
CA LEU A 174 -0.91 -13.17 -8.53
C LEU A 174 0.39 -12.37 -8.44
N PHE A 175 0.70 -11.55 -9.44
CA PHE A 175 1.87 -10.68 -9.42
C PHE A 175 1.87 -9.73 -8.21
N ALA A 176 0.75 -9.07 -7.94
CA ALA A 176 0.62 -8.13 -6.84
C ALA A 176 0.79 -8.81 -5.47
N VAL A 177 0.11 -9.94 -5.23
CA VAL A 177 0.25 -10.65 -3.95
C VAL A 177 1.61 -11.29 -3.76
N ALA A 178 2.23 -11.79 -4.83
CA ALA A 178 3.61 -12.30 -4.78
C ALA A 178 4.60 -11.19 -4.44
N LEU A 179 4.42 -10.00 -5.01
CA LEU A 179 5.20 -8.82 -4.68
C LEU A 179 5.03 -8.43 -3.20
N MET A 180 3.79 -8.46 -2.69
CA MET A 180 3.52 -8.24 -1.26
C MET A 180 4.18 -9.30 -0.37
N THR A 181 4.18 -10.57 -0.77
CA THR A 181 4.89 -11.63 -0.03
C THR A 181 6.38 -11.31 0.07
N VAL A 182 7.01 -10.89 -1.02
CA VAL A 182 8.43 -10.50 -1.01
C VAL A 182 8.67 -9.30 -0.09
N GLN A 183 7.86 -8.25 -0.20
CA GLN A 183 7.96 -7.07 0.69
C GLN A 183 7.80 -7.47 2.17
N ALA A 184 6.81 -8.29 2.48
CA ALA A 184 6.55 -8.75 3.84
C ALA A 184 7.72 -9.55 4.42
N VAL A 185 8.34 -10.43 3.62
CA VAL A 185 9.54 -11.18 4.03
C VAL A 185 10.71 -10.24 4.28
N LEU A 186 10.93 -9.25 3.42
CA LEU A 186 11.99 -8.24 3.62
C LEU A 186 11.75 -7.43 4.90
N HIS A 187 10.52 -7.00 5.17
CA HIS A 187 10.17 -6.30 6.40
C HIS A 187 10.36 -7.18 7.64
N LEU A 188 10.01 -8.46 7.57
CA LEU A 188 10.25 -9.42 8.65
C LEU A 188 11.76 -9.58 8.93
N ILE A 189 12.58 -9.74 7.89
CA ILE A 189 14.04 -9.85 8.02
C ILE A 189 14.64 -8.58 8.65
N GLN A 190 14.17 -7.40 8.23
CA GLN A 190 14.63 -6.13 8.80
C GLN A 190 14.24 -6.01 10.28
N THR A 191 13.01 -6.37 10.64
CA THR A 191 12.57 -6.38 12.04
C THR A 191 13.38 -7.36 12.87
N LEU A 192 13.67 -8.57 12.36
CA LEU A 192 14.53 -9.55 13.06
C LEU A 192 15.97 -9.06 13.26
N ARG A 193 16.49 -8.27 12.32
CA ARG A 193 17.85 -7.68 12.42
C ARG A 193 17.91 -6.48 13.35
N ALA A 194 16.78 -5.80 13.60
CA ALA A 194 16.74 -4.68 14.52
C ALA A 194 16.90 -5.18 15.96
N ARG A 195 17.86 -4.63 16.72
CA ARG A 195 18.05 -5.02 18.12
C ARG A 195 16.96 -4.38 19.00
N PRO A 196 16.38 -5.10 19.98
CA PRO A 196 15.51 -4.49 20.98
C PRO A 196 16.27 -3.40 21.74
N ALA A 197 15.64 -2.23 21.93
CA ALA A 197 16.22 -1.18 22.77
C ALA A 197 16.49 -1.72 24.19
N ARG A 198 17.68 -1.41 24.73
CA ARG A 198 18.03 -1.69 26.14
C ARG A 198 17.08 -0.89 27.06
N PRO A 199 16.80 -1.34 28.29
CA PRO A 199 16.09 -0.49 29.23
C PRO A 199 17.07 0.62 29.62
N ASP A 200 16.68 1.87 29.43
CA ASP A 200 17.36 2.97 30.12
C ASP A 200 16.96 2.84 31.61
N GLY A 201 17.81 2.15 32.38
CA GLY A 201 17.54 1.86 33.79
C GLY A 201 18.63 1.10 34.52
N GLU A 202 19.83 0.99 33.97
CA GLU A 202 20.97 0.37 34.65
C GLU A 202 22.24 1.17 34.39
N ASP A 203 22.15 2.46 34.72
CA ASP A 203 23.30 3.28 35.10
C ASP A 203 22.89 4.05 36.37
N ARG A 204 23.35 3.52 37.51
CA ARG A 204 23.36 4.05 38.90
C ARG A 204 22.21 3.69 39.83
#